data_AF-A0A9D6CS12-F1
#
_entry.id   AF-A0A9D6CS12-F1
#
_cell.length_a   1.000
_cell.length_b   1.000
_cell.length_c   1.000
_cell.angle_alpha   90.00
_cell.angle_beta   90.00
_cell.angle_gamma   90.00
#
_symmetry.space_group_name_H-M   'P 1'
#
loop_
_entity.id
_entity.type
_entity.pdbx_description
1 polymer ?
#
loop_
_entity_poly.entity_id
_entity_poly.type
_entity_poly.pdbx_seq_one_letter_code
_entity_poly.pdbx_strand_id
1 'polypeptide(L)'
;MTRATPALALYGVLALSAALAAPALSTQWERQSRMLAALDSKSLAERAALLDNPAFAVAHAIAEKVPPDACVQTLAYAGPAAVDYYNARFDYLLYPRKVSVTADVSAPADGCGYLAVFRDTPQNLAAEPFAENWDEAVLAARTEGAERLGGDSVVSVFKLR
;
A
#
# COMPACT_ATOMS: atom_id res chain seq x y z
N MET A 1 -18.24 -5.65 -48.85
CA MET A 1 -17.28 -4.69 -48.28
C MET A 1 -17.17 -4.93 -46.78
N THR A 2 -16.18 -5.72 -46.36
CA THR A 2 -15.93 -6.09 -44.95
C THR A 2 -15.12 -4.98 -44.27
N ARG A 3 -15.77 -4.22 -43.38
CA ARG A 3 -15.11 -3.25 -42.49
C ARG A 3 -14.39 -4.01 -41.36
N ALA A 4 -13.21 -4.55 -41.63
CA ALA A 4 -12.39 -5.28 -40.64
C ALA A 4 -11.13 -4.53 -40.20
N THR A 5 -10.96 -3.26 -40.59
CA THR A 5 -9.68 -2.57 -40.50
C THR A 5 -9.34 -1.85 -39.17
N PRO A 6 -10.29 -1.28 -38.39
CA PRO A 6 -9.91 -0.51 -37.20
C PRO A 6 -9.53 -1.38 -36.00
N ALA A 7 -10.14 -2.55 -35.83
CA ALA A 7 -9.85 -3.45 -34.72
C ALA A 7 -8.45 -4.07 -34.83
N LEU A 8 -8.07 -4.54 -36.02
CA LEU A 8 -6.74 -5.10 -36.27
C LEU A 8 -5.61 -4.10 -36.04
N ALA A 9 -5.82 -2.83 -36.44
CA ALA A 9 -4.86 -1.76 -36.17
C ALA A 9 -4.73 -1.47 -34.67
N LEU A 10 -5.84 -1.47 -33.92
CA LEU A 10 -5.82 -1.25 -32.47
C LEU A 10 -5.09 -2.39 -31.74
N TYR A 11 -5.34 -3.65 -32.12
CA TYR A 11 -4.63 -4.81 -31.57
C TYR A 11 -3.14 -4.78 -31.89
N GLY A 12 -2.76 -4.37 -33.11
CA GLY A 12 -1.37 -4.20 -33.50
C GLY A 12 -0.64 -3.16 -32.66
N VAL A 13 -1.29 -2.01 -32.41
CA VAL A 13 -0.74 -0.95 -31.54
C VAL A 13 -0.62 -1.45 -30.09
N LEU A 14 -1.64 -2.12 -29.56
CA LEU A 14 -1.62 -2.64 -28.18
C LEU A 14 -0.52 -3.70 -27.98
N ALA A 15 -0.36 -4.61 -28.95
CA ALA A 15 0.66 -5.65 -28.91
C ALA A 15 2.07 -5.06 -29.02
N LEU A 16 2.26 -4.04 -29.86
CA LEU A 16 3.54 -3.35 -29.99
C LEU A 16 3.89 -2.55 -28.72
N SER A 17 2.91 -1.85 -28.13
CA SER A 17 3.08 -1.17 -26.85
C SER A 17 3.41 -2.14 -25.72
N ALA A 18 2.73 -3.28 -25.64
CA ALA A 18 3.02 -4.33 -24.67
C ALA A 18 4.43 -4.92 -24.86
N ALA A 19 4.85 -5.15 -26.11
CA ALA A 19 6.18 -5.67 -26.42
C ALA A 19 7.31 -4.68 -26.08
N LEU A 20 7.08 -3.38 -26.25
CA LEU A 20 8.04 -2.33 -25.87
C LEU A 20 8.07 -2.08 -24.36
N ALA A 21 6.95 -2.24 -23.67
CA ALA A 21 6.87 -2.13 -22.22
C ALA A 21 7.39 -3.37 -21.48
N ALA A 22 7.31 -4.56 -22.10
CA ALA A 22 7.68 -5.83 -21.48
C ALA A 22 9.13 -5.86 -20.91
N PRO A 23 10.18 -5.36 -21.60
CA PRO A 23 11.54 -5.31 -21.03
C PRO A 23 11.66 -4.37 -19.83
N ALA A 24 10.95 -3.25 -19.84
CA ALA A 24 10.94 -2.32 -18.72
C ALA A 24 10.18 -2.90 -17.51
N LEU A 25 9.07 -3.59 -17.76
CA LEU A 25 8.30 -4.29 -16.74
C LEU A 25 9.08 -5.48 -16.16
N SER A 26 9.76 -6.28 -16.99
CA SER A 26 10.54 -7.43 -16.53
C SER A 26 11.73 -6.98 -15.67
N THR A 27 12.42 -5.90 -16.05
CA THR A 27 13.53 -5.36 -15.25
C THR A 27 13.06 -4.73 -13.94
N GLN A 28 11.88 -4.09 -13.90
CA GLN A 28 11.27 -3.64 -12.64
C GLN A 28 10.90 -4.81 -11.73
N TRP A 29 10.24 -5.85 -12.27
CA TRP A 29 9.90 -7.06 -11.51
C TRP A 29 11.15 -7.77 -10.98
N GLU A 30 12.20 -7.87 -11.79
CA GLU A 30 13.43 -8.53 -11.40
C GLU A 30 14.18 -7.72 -10.31
N ARG A 31 14.21 -6.39 -10.42
CA ARG A 31 14.74 -5.51 -9.36
C ARG A 31 13.94 -5.64 -8.07
N GLN A 32 12.61 -5.64 -8.16
CA GLN A 32 11.73 -5.83 -7.02
C GLN A 32 11.96 -7.21 -6.37
N SER A 33 12.02 -8.26 -7.17
CA SER A 33 12.30 -9.63 -6.71
C SER A 33 13.66 -9.74 -6.03
N ARG A 34 14.69 -9.11 -6.59
CA ARG A 34 16.02 -9.05 -5.99
C ARG A 34 16.04 -8.25 -4.68
N MET A 35 15.32 -7.13 -4.62
CA MET A 35 15.17 -6.34 -3.40
C MET A 35 14.45 -7.16 -2.31
N LEU A 36 13.36 -7.84 -2.66
CA LEU A 36 12.62 -8.72 -1.75
C LEU A 36 13.50 -9.86 -1.23
N ALA A 37 14.23 -10.55 -2.10
CA ALA A 37 15.17 -11.61 -1.70
C ALA A 37 16.31 -11.07 -0.81
N ALA A 38 16.81 -9.86 -1.12
CA ALA A 38 17.83 -9.19 -0.30
C ALA A 38 17.30 -8.78 1.07
N LEU A 39 16.02 -8.44 1.19
CA LEU A 39 15.37 -8.20 2.48
C LEU A 39 15.12 -9.53 3.21
N ASP A 40 14.75 -10.59 2.51
CA ASP A 40 14.31 -11.83 3.16
C ASP A 40 15.43 -12.54 3.93
N SER A 41 16.66 -12.45 3.43
CA SER A 41 17.86 -12.99 4.10
C SER A 41 18.34 -12.18 5.31
N LYS A 42 17.72 -11.05 5.63
CA LYS A 42 18.13 -10.15 6.72
C LYS A 42 17.29 -10.32 7.96
N SER A 43 17.90 -10.15 9.12
CA SER A 43 17.20 -10.09 10.41
C SER A 43 16.26 -8.88 10.49
N LEU A 44 15.33 -8.93 11.45
CA LEU A 44 14.35 -7.86 11.67
C LEU A 44 15.04 -6.50 11.93
N ALA A 45 16.11 -6.49 12.73
CA ALA A 45 16.91 -5.29 13.01
C ALA A 45 17.64 -4.76 11.76
N GLU A 46 18.14 -5.64 10.90
CA GLU A 46 18.83 -5.24 9.66
C GLU A 46 17.86 -4.71 8.60
N ARG A 47 16.66 -5.28 8.51
CA ARG A 47 15.59 -4.74 7.65
C ARG A 47 15.16 -3.35 8.13
N ALA A 48 14.96 -3.18 9.44
CA ALA A 48 14.63 -1.89 10.07
C ALA A 48 15.77 -0.84 10.01
N ALA A 49 17.02 -1.27 9.83
CA ALA A 49 18.15 -0.37 9.65
C ALA A 49 18.33 0.09 8.19
N LEU A 50 17.93 -0.74 7.22
CA LEU A 50 17.97 -0.41 5.79
C LEU A 50 16.78 0.43 5.34
N LEU A 51 15.66 0.27 6.03
CA LEU A 51 14.39 0.89 5.72
C LEU A 51 13.94 1.63 6.97
N ASP A 52 13.75 2.94 6.85
CA ASP A 52 13.33 3.83 7.94
C ASP A 52 12.47 3.13 9.01
N ASN A 53 12.98 3.11 10.25
CA ASN A 53 12.51 2.30 11.37
C ASN A 53 10.97 2.32 11.59
N PRO A 54 10.25 3.46 11.50
CA PRO A 54 8.79 3.47 11.68
C PRO A 54 8.03 2.73 10.57
N ALA A 55 8.46 2.80 9.31
CA ALA A 55 7.74 2.15 8.21
C ALA A 55 7.85 0.62 8.28
N PHE A 56 9.01 0.11 8.71
CA PHE A 56 9.23 -1.33 8.87
C PHE A 56 8.35 -1.93 9.98
N ALA A 57 8.31 -1.30 11.16
CA ALA A 57 7.50 -1.78 12.28
C ALA A 57 6.00 -1.87 11.92
N VAL A 58 5.49 -0.86 11.21
CA VAL A 58 4.10 -0.83 10.74
C VAL A 58 3.84 -1.93 9.71
N ALA A 59 4.72 -2.10 8.73
CA ALA A 59 4.56 -3.13 7.71
C ALA A 59 4.57 -4.53 8.33
N HIS A 60 5.46 -4.76 9.30
CA HIS A 60 5.52 -6.03 10.03
C HIS A 60 4.21 -6.31 10.78
N ALA A 61 3.69 -5.34 11.52
CA ALA A 61 2.43 -5.48 12.24
C ALA A 61 1.23 -5.77 11.31
N ILE A 62 1.20 -5.19 10.11
CA ILE A 62 0.20 -5.52 9.09
C ILE A 62 0.41 -6.96 8.58
N ALA A 63 1.66 -7.34 8.26
CA ALA A 63 1.99 -8.64 7.73
C ALA A 63 1.66 -9.80 8.67
N GLU A 64 1.72 -9.59 9.98
CA GLU A 64 1.32 -10.58 10.99
C GLU A 64 -0.20 -10.83 11.03
N LYS A 65 -1.01 -9.88 10.61
CA LYS A 65 -2.48 -9.92 10.76
C LYS A 65 -3.22 -10.20 9.47
N VAL A 66 -2.64 -9.83 8.33
CA VAL A 66 -3.30 -9.90 7.03
C VAL A 66 -2.73 -11.05 6.21
N PRO A 67 -3.56 -11.88 5.55
CA PRO A 67 -3.09 -12.90 4.61
C PRO A 67 -2.18 -12.33 3.51
N PRO A 68 -1.17 -13.07 3.03
CA PRO A 68 -0.19 -12.58 2.05
C PRO A 68 -0.77 -12.21 0.68
N ASP A 69 -1.93 -12.73 0.32
CA ASP A 69 -2.64 -12.50 -0.96
C ASP A 69 -3.76 -11.46 -0.86
N ALA A 70 -3.99 -10.89 0.32
CA ALA A 70 -5.07 -9.94 0.53
C ALA A 70 -4.76 -8.52 0.03
N CYS A 71 -5.82 -7.74 -0.18
CA CYS A 71 -5.78 -6.31 -0.47
C CYS A 71 -5.91 -5.52 0.85
N VAL A 72 -4.94 -4.65 1.13
CA VAL A 72 -4.93 -3.76 2.29
C VAL A 72 -5.01 -2.32 1.80
N GLN A 73 -5.98 -1.58 2.30
CA GLN A 73 -5.95 -0.13 2.20
C GLN A 73 -5.30 0.46 3.44
N THR A 74 -4.29 1.30 3.24
CA THR A 74 -3.64 2.03 4.32
C THR A 74 -4.11 3.47 4.33
N LEU A 75 -4.65 3.95 5.44
CA LEU A 75 -4.95 5.36 5.67
C LEU A 75 -3.80 6.01 6.42
N ALA A 76 -3.12 6.98 5.80
CA ALA A 76 -1.99 7.69 6.40
C ALA A 76 -2.37 9.11 6.83
N TYR A 77 -2.07 9.48 8.08
CA TYR A 77 -2.36 10.80 8.68
C TYR A 77 -1.40 11.92 8.22
N ALA A 78 -0.80 11.83 7.03
CA ALA A 78 0.41 12.59 6.72
C ALA A 78 0.34 13.43 5.42
N GLY A 79 -0.86 13.61 4.85
CA GLY A 79 -1.07 14.41 3.64
C GLY A 79 -0.44 13.81 2.37
N PRO A 80 -0.59 14.45 1.20
CA PRO A 80 -0.23 13.86 -0.09
C PRO A 80 1.26 13.50 -0.24
N ALA A 81 2.18 14.33 0.30
CA ALA A 81 3.62 14.09 0.20
C ALA A 81 4.07 12.81 0.94
N ALA A 82 3.34 12.42 1.99
CA ALA A 82 3.61 11.20 2.71
C ALA A 82 2.97 9.96 2.05
N VAL A 83 1.89 10.13 1.28
CA VAL A 83 1.31 9.02 0.49
C VAL A 83 2.35 8.46 -0.47
N ASP A 84 3.07 9.31 -1.20
CA ASP A 84 4.14 8.88 -2.10
C ASP A 84 5.30 8.21 -1.33
N TYR A 85 5.66 8.78 -0.18
CA TYR A 85 6.67 8.22 0.72
C TYR A 85 6.32 6.80 1.20
N TYR A 86 5.06 6.58 1.57
CA TYR A 86 4.56 5.31 2.10
C TYR A 86 4.29 4.29 1.00
N ASN A 87 3.73 4.69 -0.15
CA ASN A 87 3.55 3.83 -1.31
C ASN A 87 4.88 3.17 -1.70
N ALA A 88 5.92 3.99 -1.88
CA ALA A 88 7.24 3.49 -2.27
C ALA A 88 7.87 2.51 -1.25
N ARG A 89 7.44 2.50 0.02
CA ARG A 89 8.02 1.64 1.07
C ARG A 89 7.16 0.42 1.38
N PHE A 90 5.85 0.60 1.53
CA PHE A 90 4.94 -0.49 1.82
C PHE A 90 4.77 -1.44 0.65
N ASP A 91 4.83 -0.95 -0.60
CA ASP A 91 4.79 -1.82 -1.78
C ASP A 91 5.91 -2.89 -1.75
N TYR A 92 7.09 -2.54 -1.22
CA TYR A 92 8.17 -3.51 -1.05
C TYR A 92 7.97 -4.39 0.19
N LEU A 93 7.53 -3.84 1.31
CA LEU A 93 7.48 -4.59 2.58
C LEU A 93 6.30 -5.55 2.69
N LEU A 94 5.19 -5.25 2.02
CA LEU A 94 3.94 -6.01 2.16
C LEU A 94 3.68 -6.97 1.00
N TYR A 95 4.50 -6.94 -0.05
CA TYR A 95 4.43 -7.91 -1.15
C TYR A 95 4.37 -9.36 -0.62
N PRO A 96 3.50 -10.23 -1.16
CA PRO A 96 2.68 -10.06 -2.36
C PRO A 96 1.33 -9.37 -2.14
N ARG A 97 1.05 -8.81 -0.96
CA ARG A 97 -0.22 -8.11 -0.70
C ARG A 97 -0.35 -6.91 -1.61
N LYS A 98 -1.56 -6.68 -2.13
CA LYS A 98 -1.87 -5.43 -2.83
C LYS A 98 -2.10 -4.36 -1.77
N VAL A 99 -1.31 -3.29 -1.80
CA VAL A 99 -1.45 -2.15 -0.89
C VAL A 99 -1.98 -0.95 -1.67
N SER A 100 -2.94 -0.23 -1.10
CA SER A 100 -3.38 1.07 -1.58
C SER A 100 -3.26 2.07 -0.45
N VAL A 101 -2.37 3.06 -0.57
CA VAL A 101 -2.21 4.11 0.44
C VAL A 101 -2.98 5.36 0.01
N THR A 102 -3.82 5.89 0.89
CA THR A 102 -4.55 7.16 0.68
C THR A 102 -4.43 8.04 1.92
N ALA A 103 -4.33 9.35 1.72
CA ALA A 103 -4.39 10.36 2.79
C ALA A 103 -5.83 10.83 3.09
N ASP A 104 -6.78 10.48 2.23
CA ASP A 104 -8.17 10.93 2.35
C ASP A 104 -9.03 9.83 2.98
N VAL A 105 -9.59 10.13 4.16
CA VAL A 105 -10.51 9.25 4.90
C VAL A 105 -11.82 9.00 4.15
N SER A 106 -12.18 9.85 3.20
CA SER A 106 -13.34 9.71 2.32
C SER A 106 -13.07 8.88 1.06
N ALA A 107 -11.79 8.60 0.74
CA ALA A 107 -11.45 7.76 -0.41
C ALA A 107 -12.08 6.37 -0.25
N PRO A 108 -12.78 5.84 -1.27
CA PRO A 108 -13.44 4.54 -1.18
C PRO A 108 -12.43 3.44 -0.86
N ALA A 109 -12.87 2.40 -0.16
CA ALA A 109 -12.10 1.17 -0.06
C ALA A 109 -12.29 0.43 -1.39
N ASP A 110 -11.29 0.47 -2.27
CA ASP A 110 -11.30 -0.09 -3.63
C ASP A 110 -11.43 -1.63 -3.65
N GLY A 111 -12.45 -2.19 -3.00
CA GLY A 111 -12.64 -3.61 -2.80
C GLY A 111 -11.57 -4.27 -1.92
N CYS A 112 -10.76 -3.50 -1.18
CA CYS A 112 -9.85 -4.09 -0.21
C CYS A 112 -10.64 -4.65 0.99
N GLY A 113 -10.43 -5.93 1.31
CA GLY A 113 -11.05 -6.59 2.46
C GLY A 113 -10.42 -6.20 3.81
N TYR A 114 -9.35 -5.41 3.81
CA TYR A 114 -8.62 -5.01 5.01
C TYR A 114 -8.30 -3.52 4.98
N LEU A 115 -8.39 -2.89 6.16
CA LEU A 115 -8.04 -1.49 6.40
C LEU A 115 -6.94 -1.43 7.47
N ALA A 116 -5.80 -0.84 7.14
CA ALA A 116 -4.75 -0.47 8.08
C ALA A 116 -4.78 1.04 8.30
N VAL A 117 -4.96 1.47 9.53
CA VAL A 117 -4.95 2.89 9.90
C VAL A 117 -3.60 3.19 10.52
N PHE A 118 -2.77 3.96 9.82
CA PHE A 118 -1.47 4.39 10.29
C PHE A 118 -1.62 5.72 11.03
N ARG A 119 -1.48 5.68 12.35
CA ARG A 119 -1.36 6.87 13.19
C ARG A 119 0.12 7.20 13.24
N ASP A 120 0.51 8.33 12.66
CA ASP A 120 1.91 8.74 12.70
C ASP A 120 2.40 8.81 14.16
N THR A 121 3.72 8.70 14.37
CA THR A 121 4.25 8.72 15.74
C THR A 121 3.78 10.00 16.46
N PRO A 122 3.53 9.96 17.78
CA PRO A 122 3.04 11.13 18.53
C PRO A 122 3.88 12.41 18.32
N GLN A 123 5.16 12.25 17.99
CA GLN A 123 6.08 13.35 17.70
C GLN A 123 5.81 14.01 16.34
N ASN A 124 5.36 13.25 15.34
CA ASN A 124 4.99 13.76 14.02
C ASN A 124 3.56 14.31 14.00
N LEU A 125 2.65 13.71 14.78
CA LEU A 125 1.29 14.24 14.98
C LEU A 125 1.29 15.60 15.71
N ALA A 126 2.27 15.84 16.59
CA ALA A 126 2.44 17.11 17.31
C ALA A 126 3.08 18.22 16.45
N ALA A 127 3.66 17.88 15.30
CA ALA A 127 4.10 18.88 14.33
C ALA A 127 2.88 19.30 13.48
N GLU A 128 2.18 20.33 13.94
CA GLU A 128 0.98 20.91 13.29
C GLU A 128 1.27 21.30 11.83
N PRO A 129 0.83 20.48 10.86
CA PRO A 129 -0.40 20.73 10.11
C PRO A 129 -1.29 19.48 9.89
N PHE A 130 -1.04 18.38 10.60
CA PHE A 130 -1.66 17.07 10.31
C PHE A 130 -2.88 16.71 11.16
N ALA A 131 -3.07 17.35 12.32
CA ALA A 131 -4.17 17.07 13.25
C ALA A 131 -5.56 17.47 12.73
N GLU A 132 -5.63 18.46 11.84
CA GLU A 132 -6.90 19.06 11.38
C GLU A 132 -7.68 18.21 10.37
N ASN A 133 -7.06 17.19 9.77
CA ASN A 133 -7.67 16.37 8.71
C ASN A 133 -8.23 15.03 9.22
N TRP A 134 -8.20 14.81 10.53
CA TRP A 134 -8.64 13.56 11.11
C TRP A 134 -10.06 13.64 11.67
N ASP A 135 -10.93 12.76 11.18
CA ASP A 135 -12.30 12.61 11.67
C ASP A 135 -12.51 11.18 12.20
N GLU A 136 -12.47 11.03 13.53
CA GLU A 136 -12.75 9.75 14.21
C GLU A 136 -14.18 9.25 13.93
N ALA A 137 -15.14 10.13 13.63
CA ALA A 137 -16.51 9.71 13.31
C ALA A 137 -16.58 9.06 11.93
N VAL A 138 -15.84 9.58 10.94
CA VAL A 138 -15.72 8.95 9.61
C VAL A 138 -15.01 7.61 9.70
N LEU A 139 -13.93 7.51 10.49
CA LEU A 139 -13.28 6.22 10.73
C LEU A 139 -14.25 5.22 11.38
N ALA A 140 -14.99 5.65 12.41
CA ALA A 140 -15.95 4.81 13.11
C ALA A 140 -17.03 4.28 12.16
N ALA A 141 -17.59 5.13 11.30
CA ALA A 141 -18.55 4.73 10.28
C ALA A 141 -17.96 3.72 9.28
N ARG A 142 -16.73 3.95 8.82
CA ARG A 142 -16.05 3.07 7.85
C ARG A 142 -15.67 1.70 8.42
N THR A 143 -15.39 1.65 9.72
CA THR A 143 -15.06 0.42 10.45
C THR A 143 -16.28 -0.20 11.12
N GLU A 144 -17.48 0.30 10.84
CA GLU A 144 -18.71 -0.20 11.43
C GLU A 144 -18.91 -1.69 11.06
N GLY A 145 -18.95 -2.54 12.08
CA GLY A 145 -19.10 -3.97 11.90
C GLY A 145 -17.88 -4.70 11.32
N ALA A 146 -16.75 -4.02 11.18
CA ALA A 146 -15.46 -4.62 10.86
C ALA A 146 -14.88 -5.36 12.08
N GLU A 147 -14.11 -6.41 11.83
CA GLU A 147 -13.37 -7.12 12.88
C GLU A 147 -12.02 -6.44 13.10
N ARG A 148 -11.73 -5.97 14.32
CA ARG A 148 -10.40 -5.46 14.66
C ARG A 148 -9.45 -6.62 14.91
N LEU A 149 -8.49 -6.83 14.01
CA LEU A 149 -7.50 -7.92 14.10
C LEU A 149 -6.36 -7.61 15.07
N GLY A 150 -6.16 -6.33 15.38
CA GLY A 150 -5.17 -5.86 16.34
C GLY A 150 -4.68 -4.46 16.03
N GLY A 151 -3.69 -4.03 16.79
CA GLY A 151 -3.01 -2.76 16.59
C GLY A 151 -2.28 -2.29 17.84
N ASP A 152 -1.39 -1.34 17.64
CA ASP A 152 -0.68 -0.62 18.70
C ASP A 152 -0.97 0.89 18.57
N SER A 153 -0.12 1.71 19.19
CA SER A 153 -0.21 3.17 19.12
C SER A 153 0.08 3.76 17.73
N VAL A 154 0.66 2.98 16.81
CA VAL A 154 1.15 3.41 15.49
C VAL A 154 0.27 2.86 14.37
N VAL A 155 -0.25 1.63 14.49
CA VAL A 155 -1.13 1.04 13.47
C VAL A 155 -2.29 0.28 14.07
N SER A 156 -3.48 0.40 13.48
CA SER A 156 -4.62 -0.47 13.77
C SER A 156 -5.11 -1.15 12.51
N VAL A 157 -5.37 -2.46 12.58
CA VAL A 157 -5.77 -3.29 11.43
C VAL A 157 -7.17 -3.82 11.62
N PHE A 158 -8.00 -3.63 10.60
CA PHE A 158 -9.40 -4.05 10.54
C PHE A 158 -9.63 -4.95 9.33
N LYS A 159 -10.46 -5.97 9.50
CA LYS A 159 -11.03 -6.75 8.40
C LYS A 159 -12.41 -6.20 8.08
N LEU A 160 -12.57 -5.68 6.87
CA LEU A 160 -13.82 -5.15 6.35
C LEU A 160 -14.74 -6.31 5.92
N ARG A 161 -16.06 -6.07 5.89
CA ARG A 161 -17.08 -7.08 5.53
C ARG A 161 -17.11 -7.37 4.04
#